data_AF-A0A355SW35-F1
#
_entry.id   AF-A0A355SW35-F1
#
_cell.length_a   1.000
_cell.length_b   1.000
_cell.length_c   1.000
_cell.angle_alpha   90.00
_cell.angle_beta   90.00
_cell.angle_gamma   90.00
#
_symmetry.space_group_name_H-M   'P 1'
#
loop_
_entity.id
_entity.type
_entity.pdbx_description
1 polymer ?
#
loop_
_entity_poly.entity_id
_entity_poly.type
_entity_poly.pdbx_seq_one_letter_code
_entity_poly.pdbx_strand_id
1 'polypeptide(L)'
;MLNTPKKKKFNPMLMNVILISLGIHLVGLLILGGITVIKHVIPDEAQFEEPPAVAEEAPPPEVKVKIPPPQTPKPQSMSKLSMRPLTNIAVANVAVDLPSMDQSFTVSSGLGGIGGGSLVGGGGGGSIGMGMSDVSVFGLKARAEKILFIVDAGANMVYDDKGGLNSYRVIKQEISDMVANLSAGTLFNVMLFESNGPRSNIQLFRDSLKPAGGKIAADLATWLAPVNSSVNKVGISGRSPTVTIEVPGFEQYFAGMRAYPTDQAIAQFAMEMNVNAVFIITGQHAGFGKMRLELTEAQRASNDASQSSYSATAEYKAYKAEVPAMEKRLEQAVAAENKKRAAKGQPPKVLNTRLISAVQEMGLTWKNPPPGRTDIVRPTADEGEVETYVKAFCKHHFQKNNREPPSINVVLFLAEDEELSKADKAKVSKYVRYFRGKMKLIRGLAGISSSASAKGASN
;
A
#
# COMPACT_ATOMS: atom_id res chain seq x y z
N MET A 1 -25.45 -62.05 14.96
CA MET A 1 -25.97 -61.86 13.59
C MET A 1 -25.76 -60.40 13.21
N LEU A 2 -24.84 -60.12 12.29
CA LEU A 2 -24.54 -58.76 11.83
C LEU A 2 -25.54 -58.35 10.76
N ASN A 3 -26.27 -57.26 11.00
CA ASN A 3 -27.27 -56.72 10.08
C ASN A 3 -26.56 -55.88 9.00
N THR A 4 -26.50 -56.36 7.76
CA THR A 4 -25.93 -55.61 6.64
C THR A 4 -26.90 -54.51 6.19
N PRO A 5 -26.49 -53.25 6.03
CA PRO A 5 -27.39 -52.18 5.63
C PRO A 5 -27.79 -52.32 4.15
N LYS A 6 -29.10 -52.30 3.87
CA LYS A 6 -29.67 -52.30 2.52
C LYS A 6 -29.18 -51.09 1.71
N LYS A 7 -28.54 -51.33 0.57
CA LYS A 7 -28.18 -50.29 -0.42
C LYS A 7 -29.44 -49.53 -0.85
N LYS A 8 -29.49 -48.22 -0.61
CA LYS A 8 -30.50 -47.31 -1.18
C LYS A 8 -30.37 -47.33 -2.71
N LYS A 9 -31.40 -47.81 -3.40
CA LYS A 9 -31.54 -47.62 -4.85
C LYS A 9 -31.83 -46.14 -5.11
N PHE A 10 -30.95 -45.47 -5.84
CA PHE A 10 -31.17 -44.09 -6.28
C PHE A 10 -32.36 -44.02 -7.24
N ASN A 11 -33.20 -43.00 -7.06
CA ASN A 11 -34.38 -42.79 -7.90
C ASN A 11 -33.92 -42.38 -9.32
N PRO A 12 -34.26 -43.15 -10.37
CA PRO A 12 -33.80 -42.88 -11.74
C PRO A 12 -34.23 -41.50 -12.25
N MET A 13 -35.35 -40.97 -11.77
CA MET A 13 -35.83 -39.64 -12.12
C MET A 13 -34.90 -38.53 -11.58
N LEU A 14 -34.36 -38.70 -10.36
CA LEU A 14 -33.44 -37.73 -9.75
C LEU A 14 -32.08 -37.73 -10.46
N MET A 15 -31.61 -38.90 -10.90
CA MET A 15 -30.35 -39.02 -11.67
C MET A 15 -30.46 -38.29 -13.02
N ASN A 16 -31.58 -38.43 -13.71
CA ASN A 16 -31.80 -37.76 -15.00
C ASN A 16 -31.83 -36.23 -14.86
N VAL A 17 -32.47 -35.71 -13.81
CA VAL A 17 -32.50 -34.26 -13.54
C VAL A 17 -31.10 -33.72 -13.22
N ILE A 18 -30.31 -34.45 -12.42
CA ILE A 18 -28.93 -34.07 -12.10
C ILE A 18 -28.07 -34.07 -13.37
N LEU A 19 -28.20 -35.08 -14.24
CA LEU A 19 -27.45 -35.17 -15.49
C LEU A 19 -27.80 -34.05 -16.47
N ILE A 20 -29.09 -33.73 -16.63
CA ILE A 20 -29.55 -32.62 -17.49
C ILE A 20 -29.08 -31.27 -16.94
N SER A 21 -29.19 -31.06 -15.62
CA SER A 21 -28.73 -29.83 -14.97
C SER A 21 -27.21 -29.66 -15.13
N LEU A 22 -26.44 -30.73 -14.95
CA LEU A 22 -24.99 -30.71 -15.16
C LEU A 22 -24.63 -30.41 -16.62
N GLY A 23 -25.36 -30.98 -17.58
CA GLY A 23 -25.19 -30.70 -19.00
C GLY A 23 -25.41 -29.23 -19.35
N ILE A 24 -26.48 -28.61 -18.83
CA ILE A 24 -26.77 -27.18 -19.05
C ILE A 24 -25.65 -26.29 -18.50
N HIS A 25 -25.12 -26.61 -17.30
CA HIS A 25 -24.03 -25.83 -16.71
C HIS A 25 -22.73 -25.96 -17.52
N LEU A 26 -22.41 -27.14 -18.04
CA LEU A 26 -21.23 -27.35 -18.88
C LEU A 26 -21.33 -26.59 -20.21
N VAL A 27 -22.52 -26.56 -20.84
CA VAL A 27 -22.76 -25.78 -22.05
C VAL A 27 -22.64 -24.28 -21.77
N GLY A 28 -23.20 -23.80 -20.65
CA GLY A 28 -23.06 -22.40 -20.22
C GLY A 28 -21.61 -21.98 -19.98
N LEU A 29 -20.80 -22.85 -19.35
CA LEU A 29 -19.37 -22.61 -19.15
C LEU A 29 -18.58 -22.59 -20.45
N LEU A 30 -18.94 -23.41 -21.43
CA LEU A 30 -18.32 -23.40 -22.76
C LEU A 30 -18.62 -22.12 -23.54
N ILE A 31 -19.88 -21.66 -23.51
CA ILE A 31 -20.28 -20.42 -24.21
C ILE A 31 -19.63 -19.20 -23.56
N LEU A 32 -19.76 -19.05 -22.24
CA LEU A 32 -19.19 -17.91 -21.51
C LEU A 32 -17.65 -17.94 -21.51
N GLY A 33 -17.06 -19.13 -21.38
CA GLY A 33 -15.62 -19.33 -21.50
C GLY A 33 -15.11 -18.96 -22.90
N GLY A 34 -15.80 -19.41 -23.96
CA GLY A 34 -15.45 -19.09 -25.35
C GLY A 34 -15.50 -17.59 -25.64
N ILE A 35 -16.55 -16.89 -25.21
CA ILE A 35 -16.67 -15.43 -25.36
C ILE A 35 -15.53 -14.70 -24.63
N THR A 36 -15.17 -15.17 -23.44
CA THR A 36 -14.10 -14.56 -22.64
C THR A 36 -12.74 -14.75 -23.32
N VAL A 37 -12.46 -15.93 -23.88
CA VAL A 37 -11.21 -16.20 -24.61
C VAL A 37 -11.11 -15.32 -25.85
N ILE A 38 -12.17 -15.22 -26.65
CA ILE A 38 -12.19 -14.38 -27.86
C ILE A 38 -11.90 -12.92 -27.50
N LYS A 39 -12.59 -12.36 -26.50
CA LYS A 39 -12.42 -10.95 -26.11
C LYS A 39 -11.10 -10.60 -25.41
N HIS A 40 -10.39 -11.56 -24.82
CA HIS A 40 -9.16 -11.27 -24.06
C HIS A 40 -7.88 -11.74 -24.72
N VAL A 41 -7.93 -12.71 -25.63
CA VAL A 41 -6.74 -13.27 -26.29
C VAL A 41 -6.60 -12.79 -27.73
N ILE A 42 -7.71 -12.47 -28.40
CA ILE A 42 -7.72 -11.93 -29.75
C ILE A 42 -8.15 -10.46 -29.63
N PRO A 43 -7.22 -9.49 -29.56
CA PRO A 43 -7.60 -8.08 -29.63
C PRO A 43 -8.30 -7.84 -30.96
N ASP A 44 -9.47 -7.19 -30.92
CA ASP A 44 -10.13 -6.67 -32.11
C ASP A 44 -9.09 -5.84 -32.87
N GLU A 45 -8.86 -6.16 -34.15
CA GLU A 45 -7.98 -5.36 -34.99
C GLU A 45 -8.47 -3.92 -34.90
N ALA A 46 -7.57 -3.01 -34.50
CA ALA A 46 -7.87 -1.60 -34.43
C ALA A 46 -8.25 -1.15 -35.84
N GLN A 47 -9.55 -1.12 -36.12
CA GLN A 47 -10.08 -0.58 -37.35
C GLN A 47 -9.84 0.92 -37.27
N PHE A 48 -8.72 1.33 -37.86
CA PHE A 48 -8.35 2.72 -38.00
C PHE A 48 -9.39 3.31 -38.95
N GLU A 49 -10.40 3.98 -38.40
CA GLU A 49 -11.18 4.92 -39.20
C GLU A 49 -10.19 6.01 -39.61
N GLU A 50 -9.76 5.95 -40.86
CA GLU A 50 -8.99 7.02 -41.47
C GLU A 50 -9.75 8.33 -41.21
N PRO A 51 -9.08 9.35 -40.64
CA PRO A 51 -9.72 10.64 -40.46
C PRO A 51 -10.31 11.05 -41.81
N PRO A 52 -11.56 11.58 -41.83
CA PRO A 52 -12.18 12.00 -43.07
C PRO A 52 -11.18 12.84 -43.84
N ALA A 53 -10.95 12.49 -45.10
CA ALA A 53 -9.98 13.17 -45.96
C ALA A 53 -10.16 14.67 -45.76
N VAL A 54 -9.11 15.31 -45.25
CA VAL A 54 -9.07 16.77 -45.10
C VAL A 54 -9.39 17.30 -46.48
N ALA A 55 -10.59 17.86 -46.64
CA ALA A 55 -10.88 18.66 -47.81
C ALA A 55 -9.79 19.73 -47.83
N GLU A 56 -8.98 19.75 -48.89
CA GLU A 56 -8.12 20.89 -49.18
C GLU A 56 -9.05 22.11 -49.22
N GLU A 57 -9.10 22.86 -48.12
CA GLU A 57 -9.62 24.20 -48.15
C GLU A 57 -8.73 24.94 -49.15
N ALA A 58 -9.36 25.34 -50.26
CA ALA A 58 -8.72 26.20 -51.23
C ALA A 58 -8.07 27.36 -50.48
N PRO A 59 -6.78 27.66 -50.74
CA PRO A 59 -6.09 28.71 -50.03
C PRO A 59 -6.90 30.01 -50.17
N PRO A 60 -7.05 30.79 -49.09
CA PRO A 60 -7.82 32.02 -49.14
C PRO A 60 -7.26 32.90 -50.27
N PRO A 61 -8.14 33.54 -51.07
CA PRO A 61 -7.71 34.32 -52.23
C PRO A 61 -6.68 35.37 -51.82
N GLU A 62 -5.61 35.49 -52.60
CA GLU A 62 -4.53 36.45 -52.35
C GLU A 62 -5.08 37.87 -52.19
N VAL A 63 -5.09 38.35 -50.95
CA VAL A 63 -5.41 39.74 -50.65
C VAL A 63 -4.21 40.57 -51.10
N LYS A 64 -4.35 41.28 -52.22
CA LYS A 64 -3.39 42.29 -52.67
C LYS A 64 -3.34 43.42 -51.65
N VAL A 65 -2.40 43.33 -50.71
CA VAL A 65 -2.07 44.40 -49.78
C VAL A 65 -1.43 45.55 -50.58
N LYS A 66 -2.18 46.64 -50.77
CA LYS A 66 -1.61 47.92 -51.21
C LYS A 66 -0.82 48.51 -50.04
N ILE A 67 0.50 48.39 -50.08
CA ILE A 67 1.42 49.02 -49.13
C ILE A 67 1.46 50.53 -49.45
N PRO A 68 1.05 51.44 -48.55
CA PRO A 68 1.33 52.87 -48.71
C PRO A 68 2.84 53.12 -48.56
N PRO A 69 3.43 54.07 -49.30
CA PRO A 69 4.86 54.31 -49.29
C PRO A 69 5.39 54.73 -47.91
N PRO A 70 6.67 54.40 -47.61
CA PRO A 70 7.27 54.67 -46.31
C PRO A 70 7.37 56.17 -46.03
N GLN A 71 6.92 56.60 -44.85
CA GLN A 71 7.14 57.95 -44.35
C GLN A 71 8.61 58.11 -43.95
N THR A 72 9.25 59.15 -44.49
CA THR A 72 10.62 59.57 -44.17
C THR A 72 10.79 59.92 -42.68
N PRO A 73 11.86 59.47 -42.01
CA PRO A 73 12.10 59.80 -40.60
C PRO A 73 12.52 61.26 -40.43
N LYS A 74 11.88 61.97 -39.49
CA LYS A 74 12.33 63.28 -38.98
C LYS A 74 13.42 63.08 -37.91
N PRO A 75 14.47 63.91 -37.88
CA PRO A 75 15.53 63.78 -36.88
C PRO A 75 15.09 64.36 -35.52
N GLN A 76 15.27 63.59 -34.44
CA GLN A 76 15.26 64.10 -33.08
C GLN A 76 16.63 63.93 -32.42
N SER A 77 17.02 64.97 -31.71
CA SER A 77 18.35 65.26 -31.18
C SER A 77 18.84 64.27 -30.12
N MET A 78 20.10 63.87 -30.23
CA MET A 78 20.85 63.09 -29.25
C MET A 78 21.14 63.92 -27.98
N SER A 79 20.53 63.56 -26.85
CA SER A 79 20.99 64.00 -25.54
C SER A 79 22.02 63.01 -24.99
N LYS A 80 23.22 63.52 -24.71
CA LYS A 80 24.35 62.79 -24.13
C LYS A 80 23.96 62.14 -22.78
N LEU A 81 24.03 60.81 -22.70
CA LEU A 81 24.06 60.09 -21.43
C LEU A 81 25.44 59.42 -21.27
N SER A 82 26.22 59.94 -20.33
CA SER A 82 27.52 59.41 -19.92
C SER A 82 27.30 58.17 -19.05
N MET A 83 27.92 57.06 -19.41
CA MET A 83 27.98 55.85 -18.57
C MET A 83 28.93 56.10 -17.38
N ARG A 84 28.47 55.83 -16.15
CA ARG A 84 29.32 55.64 -14.96
C ARG A 84 29.49 54.14 -14.71
N PRO A 85 30.69 53.64 -14.40
CA PRO A 85 30.90 52.22 -14.13
C PRO A 85 30.33 51.81 -12.76
N LEU A 86 29.77 50.60 -12.72
CA LEU A 86 29.19 49.95 -11.54
C LEU A 86 30.29 49.33 -10.67
N THR A 87 30.39 49.76 -9.42
CA THR A 87 31.01 48.99 -8.32
C THR A 87 30.06 48.96 -7.12
N ASN A 88 29.78 47.75 -6.66
CA ASN A 88 29.22 47.34 -5.36
C ASN A 88 27.99 48.07 -4.81
N ILE A 89 26.84 47.39 -4.82
CA ILE A 89 25.80 47.61 -3.79
C ILE A 89 25.30 46.27 -3.25
N ALA A 90 25.26 46.23 -1.92
CA ALA A 90 24.98 45.12 -1.04
C ALA A 90 23.51 44.67 -1.03
N VAL A 91 23.33 43.43 -0.55
CA VAL A 91 22.05 42.79 -0.25
C VAL A 91 21.32 43.58 0.83
N ALA A 92 20.15 44.14 0.49
CA ALA A 92 19.19 44.66 1.45
C ALA A 92 18.07 43.63 1.64
N ASN A 93 17.81 43.28 2.90
CA ASN A 93 16.70 42.45 3.35
C ASN A 93 15.38 42.89 2.70
N VAL A 94 14.78 41.99 1.93
CA VAL A 94 13.37 42.08 1.57
C VAL A 94 12.60 41.17 2.51
N ALA A 95 11.82 41.79 3.41
CA ALA A 95 10.80 41.10 4.18
C ALA A 95 9.73 40.60 3.20
N VAL A 96 9.53 39.29 3.14
CA VAL A 96 8.47 38.66 2.35
C VAL A 96 7.26 38.49 3.26
N ASP A 97 6.22 39.26 2.98
CA ASP A 97 4.90 39.06 3.56
C ASP A 97 4.21 37.92 2.77
N LEU A 98 4.07 36.75 3.38
CA LEU A 98 3.44 35.57 2.79
C LEU A 98 1.95 35.58 3.18
N PRO A 99 1.00 35.57 2.23
CA PRO A 99 -0.42 35.47 2.58
C PRO A 99 -0.75 34.11 3.21
N SER A 100 -1.65 34.12 4.20
CA SER A 100 -2.15 32.91 4.85
C SER A 100 -2.93 32.04 3.86
N MET A 101 -2.71 30.73 3.96
CA MET A 101 -3.14 29.75 2.97
C MET A 101 -4.53 29.20 3.34
N ASP A 102 -5.53 30.08 3.35
CA ASP A 102 -6.91 29.75 3.74
C ASP A 102 -7.91 29.85 2.59
N GLN A 103 -7.44 30.14 1.37
CA GLN A 103 -8.30 30.30 0.20
C GLN A 103 -7.95 29.31 -0.90
N SER A 104 -8.96 28.54 -1.26
CA SER A 104 -9.10 27.64 -2.39
C SER A 104 -8.23 28.04 -3.60
N PHE A 105 -7.39 27.11 -4.06
CA PHE A 105 -6.78 27.14 -5.38
C PHE A 105 -7.89 27.09 -6.45
N THR A 106 -8.38 28.25 -6.86
CA THR A 106 -8.97 28.46 -8.18
C THR A 106 -7.82 28.79 -9.12
N VAL A 107 -7.44 27.83 -9.97
CA VAL A 107 -6.49 28.08 -11.05
C VAL A 107 -7.14 29.08 -12.00
N SER A 108 -6.69 30.32 -11.95
CA SER A 108 -6.93 31.33 -12.97
C SER A 108 -6.23 30.87 -14.25
N SER A 109 -6.97 30.22 -15.14
CA SER A 109 -6.59 30.06 -16.55
C SER A 109 -6.76 31.42 -17.24
N GLY A 110 -5.74 32.26 -17.11
CA GLY A 110 -5.64 33.54 -17.80
C GLY A 110 -5.24 33.38 -19.27
N LEU A 111 -6.21 33.65 -20.15
CA LEU A 111 -6.11 34.20 -21.51
C LEU A 111 -5.36 33.41 -22.60
N GLY A 112 -6.13 32.81 -23.51
CA GLY A 112 -5.69 32.56 -24.87
C GLY A 112 -6.56 31.60 -25.69
N GLY A 113 -7.68 32.07 -26.23
CA GLY A 113 -8.26 31.52 -27.47
C GLY A 113 -9.33 30.43 -27.34
N ILE A 114 -10.57 30.84 -27.57
CA ILE A 114 -11.83 30.07 -27.64
C ILE A 114 -11.81 29.02 -28.76
N GLY A 115 -12.35 27.82 -28.48
CA GLY A 115 -12.61 26.78 -29.48
C GLY A 115 -13.49 25.63 -28.98
N GLY A 116 -14.76 25.92 -28.66
CA GLY A 116 -15.92 25.02 -28.79
C GLY A 116 -15.89 23.64 -28.13
N GLY A 117 -16.38 23.54 -26.90
CA GLY A 117 -16.75 22.25 -26.29
C GLY A 117 -17.38 22.42 -24.91
N SER A 118 -18.72 22.48 -24.88
CA SER A 118 -19.64 22.56 -23.73
C SER A 118 -19.02 22.45 -22.33
N LEU A 119 -18.95 23.58 -21.62
CA LEU A 119 -18.59 23.65 -20.20
C LEU A 119 -19.68 24.40 -19.42
N VAL A 120 -20.89 23.84 -19.39
CA VAL A 120 -22.02 24.23 -18.53
C VAL A 120 -22.89 22.97 -18.35
N GLY A 121 -23.21 22.43 -17.17
CA GLY A 121 -22.97 22.81 -15.79
C GLY A 121 -23.57 21.75 -14.86
N GLY A 122 -23.34 21.88 -13.55
CA GLY A 122 -23.99 21.06 -12.52
C GLY A 122 -23.14 20.91 -11.27
N GLY A 123 -23.35 21.78 -10.28
CA GLY A 123 -22.59 21.81 -9.03
C GLY A 123 -22.64 20.50 -8.24
N GLY A 124 -21.47 20.04 -7.83
CA GLY A 124 -21.30 18.90 -6.94
C GLY A 124 -19.89 18.33 -7.04
N GLY A 125 -18.94 18.88 -6.27
CA GLY A 125 -17.66 18.26 -5.86
C GLY A 125 -16.94 17.31 -6.83
N GLY A 126 -16.92 17.60 -8.13
CA GLY A 126 -16.33 16.75 -9.16
C GLY A 126 -14.89 17.17 -9.45
N SER A 127 -13.93 16.32 -9.13
CA SER A 127 -12.59 16.45 -9.64
C SER A 127 -12.61 16.35 -11.17
N ILE A 128 -12.16 17.40 -11.83
CA ILE A 128 -11.86 17.36 -13.25
C ILE A 128 -10.75 16.32 -13.41
N GLY A 129 -10.93 15.30 -14.26
CA GLY A 129 -9.99 14.18 -14.47
C GLY A 129 -8.57 14.55 -14.93
N MET A 130 -8.22 15.84 -14.89
CA MET A 130 -6.90 16.44 -15.01
C MET A 130 -6.11 16.23 -13.70
N GLY A 131 -5.76 14.96 -13.41
CA GLY A 131 -5.02 14.60 -12.19
C GLY A 131 -5.11 13.13 -11.76
N MET A 132 -5.89 12.31 -12.46
CA MET A 132 -5.91 10.86 -12.24
C MET A 132 -4.66 10.19 -12.81
N SER A 133 -4.15 9.17 -12.11
CA SER A 133 -3.13 8.25 -12.60
C SER A 133 -3.69 6.84 -12.73
N ASP A 134 -3.32 6.15 -13.80
CA ASP A 134 -3.41 4.69 -13.88
C ASP A 134 -2.13 4.11 -13.27
N VAL A 135 -2.25 3.47 -12.11
CA VAL A 135 -1.13 2.90 -11.37
C VAL A 135 -1.19 1.39 -11.42
N SER A 136 -0.05 0.74 -11.62
CA SER A 136 0.07 -0.71 -11.67
C SER A 136 1.17 -1.20 -10.72
N VAL A 137 0.83 -1.52 -9.47
CA VAL A 137 1.81 -2.04 -8.51
C VAL A 137 1.85 -3.55 -8.61
N PHE A 138 2.96 -4.13 -9.05
CA PHE A 138 3.10 -5.58 -9.26
C PHE A 138 1.96 -6.20 -10.09
N GLY A 139 1.48 -5.46 -11.10
CA GLY A 139 0.37 -5.84 -11.97
C GLY A 139 -1.03 -5.60 -11.40
N LEU A 140 -1.16 -5.10 -10.16
CA LEU A 140 -2.44 -4.62 -9.64
C LEU A 140 -2.71 -3.21 -10.14
N LYS A 141 -3.67 -3.10 -11.06
CA LYS A 141 -4.08 -1.83 -11.66
C LYS A 141 -5.16 -1.13 -10.84
N ALA A 142 -4.98 0.17 -10.59
CA ALA A 142 -6.01 1.07 -10.08
C ALA A 142 -5.91 2.43 -10.76
N ARG A 143 -7.05 3.12 -10.91
CA ARG A 143 -7.11 4.51 -11.37
C ARG A 143 -7.51 5.41 -10.21
N ALA A 144 -6.69 6.40 -9.89
CA ALA A 144 -6.87 7.20 -8.68
C ALA A 144 -6.18 8.58 -8.76
N GLU A 145 -6.66 9.52 -7.96
CA GLU A 145 -6.09 10.87 -7.82
C GLU A 145 -5.30 11.05 -6.53
N LYS A 146 -5.58 10.21 -5.52
CA LYS A 146 -5.00 10.27 -4.17
C LYS A 146 -4.61 8.87 -3.74
N ILE A 147 -3.32 8.58 -3.76
CA ILE A 147 -2.78 7.22 -3.66
C ILE A 147 -1.91 7.08 -2.41
N LEU A 148 -2.09 5.99 -1.67
CA LEU A 148 -1.19 5.63 -0.58
C LEU A 148 -0.59 4.25 -0.82
N PHE A 149 0.74 4.19 -0.82
CA PHE A 149 1.48 2.94 -0.78
C PHE A 149 1.79 2.62 0.67
N ILE A 150 1.35 1.47 1.16
CA ILE A 150 1.62 0.96 2.50
C ILE A 150 2.55 -0.24 2.35
N VAL A 151 3.77 -0.16 2.85
CA VAL A 151 4.81 -1.18 2.65
C VAL A 151 5.24 -1.74 3.99
N ASP A 152 5.11 -3.05 4.18
CA ASP A 152 5.64 -3.72 5.36
C ASP A 152 7.17 -3.66 5.31
N ALA A 153 7.79 -3.30 6.42
CA ALA A 153 9.23 -3.25 6.61
C ALA A 153 9.72 -4.25 7.66
N GLY A 154 8.82 -5.04 8.24
CA GLY A 154 9.17 -6.05 9.23
C GLY A 154 10.08 -7.15 8.71
N ALA A 155 10.69 -7.89 9.63
CA ALA A 155 11.59 -9.01 9.30
C ALA A 155 10.94 -10.09 8.41
N ASN A 156 9.61 -10.25 8.46
CA ASN A 156 8.82 -11.14 7.62
C ASN A 156 8.89 -10.81 6.11
N MET A 157 9.42 -9.64 5.75
CA MET A 157 9.64 -9.21 4.37
C MET A 157 11.04 -9.52 3.85
N VAL A 158 11.97 -9.86 4.75
CA VAL A 158 13.40 -10.06 4.46
C VAL A 158 13.91 -11.41 4.96
N TYR A 159 13.00 -12.35 5.22
CA TYR A 159 13.39 -13.74 5.44
C TYR A 159 14.04 -14.32 4.17
N ASP A 160 14.94 -15.28 4.37
CA ASP A 160 15.78 -15.81 3.29
C ASP A 160 14.98 -16.56 2.24
N ASP A 161 13.95 -17.27 2.68
CA ASP A 161 12.98 -18.02 1.86
C ASP A 161 12.14 -17.10 0.95
N LYS A 162 12.10 -15.80 1.29
CA LYS A 162 11.54 -14.73 0.47
C LYS A 162 12.59 -14.05 -0.41
N GLY A 163 13.87 -14.39 -0.30
CA GLY A 163 14.97 -13.78 -1.05
C GLY A 163 15.66 -12.61 -0.33
N GLY A 164 15.43 -12.46 0.98
CA GLY A 164 16.17 -11.57 1.85
C GLY A 164 16.13 -10.10 1.46
N LEU A 165 17.23 -9.39 1.70
CA LEU A 165 17.36 -7.96 1.39
C LEU A 165 17.23 -7.66 -0.12
N ASN A 166 17.54 -8.64 -0.99
CA ASN A 166 17.43 -8.46 -2.44
C ASN A 166 15.99 -8.30 -2.88
N SER A 167 15.08 -9.14 -2.36
CA SER A 167 13.64 -9.01 -2.66
C SER A 167 13.08 -7.69 -2.13
N TYR A 168 13.54 -7.25 -0.96
CA TYR A 168 13.13 -5.96 -0.42
C TYR A 168 13.65 -4.77 -1.26
N ARG A 169 14.85 -4.89 -1.84
CA ARG A 169 15.36 -3.91 -2.80
C ARG A 169 14.45 -3.79 -4.02
N VAL A 170 13.94 -4.91 -4.54
CA VAL A 170 12.95 -4.90 -5.64
C VAL A 170 11.67 -4.17 -5.23
N ILE A 171 11.17 -4.38 -4.00
CA ILE A 171 10.01 -3.65 -3.48
C ILE A 171 10.27 -2.15 -3.44
N LYS A 172 11.41 -1.71 -2.89
CA LYS A 172 11.77 -0.29 -2.84
C LYS A 172 11.84 0.33 -4.23
N GLN A 173 12.41 -0.40 -5.19
CA GLN A 173 12.53 0.05 -6.57
C GLN A 173 11.16 0.17 -7.23
N GLU A 174 10.30 -0.86 -7.14
CA GLU A 174 8.94 -0.83 -7.69
C GLU A 174 8.16 0.40 -7.17
N ILE A 175 8.21 0.68 -5.86
CA ILE A 175 7.50 1.84 -5.30
C ILE A 175 8.08 3.17 -5.78
N SER A 176 9.41 3.26 -5.89
CA SER A 176 10.07 4.46 -6.43
C SER A 176 9.70 4.69 -7.90
N ASP A 177 9.70 3.63 -8.70
CA ASP A 177 9.34 3.67 -10.12
C ASP A 177 7.86 4.00 -10.32
N MET A 178 6.96 3.45 -9.47
CA MET A 178 5.54 3.79 -9.51
C MET A 178 5.31 5.26 -9.23
N VAL A 179 5.96 5.81 -8.20
CA VAL A 179 5.83 7.23 -7.86
C VAL A 179 6.42 8.13 -8.93
N ALA A 180 7.53 7.74 -9.57
CA ALA A 180 8.14 8.50 -10.66
C ALA A 180 7.24 8.58 -11.90
N ASN A 181 6.39 7.58 -12.12
CA ASN A 181 5.48 7.49 -13.27
C ASN A 181 4.05 8.01 -12.98
N LEU A 182 3.78 8.53 -11.78
CA LEU A 182 2.49 9.17 -11.49
C LEU A 182 2.35 10.47 -12.29
N SER A 183 1.12 10.77 -12.72
CA SER A 183 0.80 12.06 -13.34
C SER A 183 0.99 13.20 -12.33
N ALA A 184 1.48 14.36 -12.80
CA ALA A 184 1.81 15.49 -11.93
C ALA A 184 0.61 16.02 -11.09
N GLY A 185 -0.62 15.76 -11.51
CA GLY A 185 -1.83 16.11 -10.76
C GLY A 185 -2.25 15.07 -9.71
N THR A 186 -1.61 13.90 -9.65
CA THR A 186 -1.89 12.87 -8.65
C THR A 186 -1.19 13.21 -7.34
N LEU A 187 -1.95 13.17 -6.24
CA LEU A 187 -1.42 13.26 -4.89
C LEU A 187 -1.06 11.86 -4.38
N PHE A 188 0.08 11.72 -3.73
CA PHE A 188 0.51 10.44 -3.18
C PHE A 188 1.22 10.59 -1.84
N ASN A 189 1.36 9.47 -1.13
CA ASN A 189 2.34 9.32 -0.05
C ASN A 189 2.76 7.85 0.07
N VAL A 190 3.83 7.60 0.83
CA VAL A 190 4.29 6.26 1.18
C VAL A 190 4.32 6.14 2.70
N MET A 191 3.75 5.05 3.20
CA MET A 191 3.78 4.65 4.59
C MET A 191 4.54 3.33 4.70
N LEU A 192 5.58 3.31 5.50
CA LEU A 192 6.17 2.06 5.98
C LEU A 192 5.44 1.64 7.25
N PHE A 193 5.20 0.35 7.42
CA PHE A 193 4.72 -0.19 8.69
C PHE A 193 5.51 -1.44 9.08
N GLU A 194 5.44 -1.83 10.34
CA GLU A 194 6.07 -3.05 10.82
C GLU A 194 5.02 -3.99 11.42
N SER A 195 4.86 -5.17 10.80
CA SER A 195 3.86 -6.18 11.18
C SER A 195 4.32 -7.14 12.31
N ASN A 196 5.63 -7.19 12.59
CA ASN A 196 6.22 -8.20 13.48
C ASN A 196 6.19 -7.87 14.99
N GLY A 197 5.71 -6.68 15.36
CA GLY A 197 5.62 -6.22 16.75
C GLY A 197 4.28 -6.55 17.44
N PRO A 198 4.21 -6.45 18.79
CA PRO A 198 2.92 -6.45 19.50
C PRO A 198 2.07 -5.21 19.20
N ARG A 199 2.66 -4.20 18.56
CA ARG A 199 2.06 -2.97 18.07
C ARG A 199 2.68 -2.67 16.71
N SER A 200 1.86 -2.20 15.78
CA SER A 200 2.34 -1.68 14.50
C SER A 200 2.94 -0.30 14.71
N ASN A 201 4.18 -0.13 14.24
CA ASN A 201 4.79 1.17 14.05
C ASN A 201 4.62 1.58 12.59
N ILE A 202 4.49 2.87 12.35
CA ILE A 202 4.44 3.48 11.03
C ILE A 202 5.49 4.57 10.88
N GLN A 203 5.94 4.76 9.66
CA GLN A 203 6.77 5.90 9.25
C GLN A 203 6.23 6.43 7.93
N LEU A 204 5.88 7.71 7.88
CA LEU A 204 5.42 8.36 6.65
C LEU A 204 6.59 9.03 5.95
N PHE A 205 6.59 8.99 4.62
CA PHE A 205 7.54 9.74 3.81
C PHE A 205 7.33 11.26 3.95
N ARG A 206 6.07 11.68 4.03
CA ARG A 206 5.64 13.07 4.27
C ARG A 206 4.43 13.08 5.22
N ASP A 207 4.21 14.19 5.92
CA ASP A 207 3.08 14.29 6.87
C ASP A 207 1.70 14.34 6.19
N SER A 208 1.66 14.72 4.90
CA SER A 208 0.46 14.79 4.10
C SER A 208 0.73 14.33 2.66
N LEU A 209 -0.35 14.02 1.93
CA LEU A 209 -0.26 13.68 0.51
C LEU A 209 0.42 14.83 -0.27
N LYS A 210 1.34 14.49 -1.16
CA LYS A 210 2.07 15.45 -1.99
C LYS A 210 1.82 15.19 -3.48
N PRO A 211 1.81 16.24 -4.32
CA PRO A 211 1.74 16.05 -5.76
C PRO A 211 2.95 15.26 -6.26
N ALA A 212 2.72 14.40 -7.24
CA ALA A 212 3.77 13.65 -7.91
C ALA A 212 4.68 14.54 -8.77
N GLY A 213 5.91 14.09 -8.97
CA GLY A 213 6.91 14.78 -9.79
C GLY A 213 8.32 14.21 -9.61
N GLY A 214 9.22 14.51 -10.55
CA GLY A 214 10.57 13.93 -10.56
C GLY A 214 11.38 14.18 -9.29
N LYS A 215 11.34 15.41 -8.75
CA LYS A 215 12.07 15.74 -7.52
C LYS A 215 11.59 14.91 -6.32
N ILE A 216 10.28 14.81 -6.12
CA ILE A 216 9.74 14.12 -4.94
C ILE A 216 9.92 12.59 -5.05
N ALA A 217 9.96 12.04 -6.27
CA ALA A 217 10.34 10.65 -6.49
C ALA A 217 11.79 10.37 -6.10
N ALA A 218 12.73 11.27 -6.44
CA ALA A 218 14.14 11.15 -6.01
C ALA A 218 14.29 11.29 -4.49
N ASP A 219 13.55 12.21 -3.87
CA ASP A 219 13.51 12.36 -2.41
C ASP A 219 12.97 11.06 -1.75
N LEU A 220 11.96 10.41 -2.35
CA LEU A 220 11.40 9.15 -1.87
C LEU A 220 12.42 8.01 -1.97
N ALA A 221 13.10 7.87 -3.10
CA ALA A 221 14.14 6.85 -3.28
C ALA A 221 15.25 7.00 -2.22
N THR A 222 15.65 8.24 -1.92
CA THR A 222 16.63 8.55 -0.86
C THR A 222 16.11 8.15 0.52
N TRP A 223 14.84 8.42 0.81
CA TRP A 223 14.21 8.07 2.08
C TRP A 223 14.04 6.54 2.27
N LEU A 224 13.72 5.81 1.19
CA LEU A 224 13.60 4.35 1.20
C LEU A 224 14.96 3.64 1.26
N ALA A 225 16.02 4.24 0.71
CA ALA A 225 17.35 3.63 0.60
C ALA A 225 17.84 2.92 1.88
N PRO A 226 17.85 3.56 3.07
CA PRO A 226 18.36 2.92 4.29
C PRO A 226 17.48 1.79 4.83
N VAL A 227 16.19 1.73 4.49
CA VAL A 227 15.23 0.76 5.02
C VAL A 227 15.60 -0.65 4.56
N ASN A 228 15.77 -1.58 5.51
CA ASN A 228 16.16 -2.96 5.23
C ASN A 228 17.33 -3.07 4.24
N SER A 229 18.34 -2.20 4.40
CA SER A 229 19.58 -2.21 3.61
C SER A 229 20.65 -3.12 4.20
N SER A 230 20.49 -3.53 5.46
CA SER A 230 21.41 -4.38 6.20
C SER A 230 20.67 -5.32 7.12
N VAL A 231 21.18 -6.53 7.26
CA VAL A 231 20.67 -7.56 8.19
C VAL A 231 20.78 -7.12 9.66
N ASN A 232 21.67 -6.19 9.97
CA ASN A 232 21.87 -5.66 11.32
C ASN A 232 20.82 -4.60 11.71
N LYS A 233 20.04 -4.11 10.73
CA LYS A 233 19.04 -3.07 10.93
C LYS A 233 17.82 -3.35 10.04
N VAL A 234 17.08 -4.36 10.45
CA VAL A 234 15.80 -4.74 9.85
C VAL A 234 14.66 -4.01 10.56
N GLY A 235 13.63 -3.60 9.83
CA GLY A 235 12.49 -2.86 10.37
C GLY A 235 12.63 -1.34 10.28
N ILE A 236 11.76 -0.64 10.99
CA ILE A 236 11.71 0.82 11.04
C ILE A 236 11.66 1.34 12.48
N SER A 237 12.25 2.51 12.70
CA SER A 237 11.99 3.31 13.89
C SER A 237 10.80 4.23 13.60
N GLY A 238 9.60 3.79 13.93
CA GLY A 238 8.36 4.50 13.67
C GLY A 238 7.60 4.94 14.92
N ARG A 239 6.46 5.60 14.70
CA ARG A 239 5.46 5.89 15.74
C ARG A 239 4.24 5.00 15.58
N SER A 240 3.43 4.85 16.61
CA SER A 240 2.13 4.18 16.45
C SER A 240 1.21 4.98 15.51
N PRO A 241 0.39 4.31 14.67
CA PRO A 241 -0.65 4.98 13.90
C PRO A 241 -1.67 5.58 14.86
N THR A 242 -2.17 6.77 14.52
CA THR A 242 -3.12 7.51 15.36
C THR A 242 -4.42 7.68 14.59
N VAL A 243 -5.40 6.85 14.89
CA VAL A 243 -6.76 7.01 14.37
C VAL A 243 -7.48 8.12 15.14
N THR A 244 -8.27 8.91 14.43
CA THR A 244 -8.92 10.13 14.95
C THR A 244 -10.44 10.07 14.92
N ILE A 245 -11.01 9.19 14.09
CA ILE A 245 -12.44 9.11 13.89
C ILE A 245 -13.03 7.97 14.74
N GLU A 246 -13.83 8.37 15.70
CA GLU A 246 -14.63 7.47 16.53
C GLU A 246 -16.00 7.25 15.89
N VAL A 247 -16.47 6.01 15.87
CA VAL A 247 -17.79 5.65 15.35
C VAL A 247 -18.74 5.44 16.53
N PRO A 248 -19.88 6.14 16.59
CA PRO A 248 -20.85 5.96 17.67
C PRO A 248 -21.30 4.50 17.80
N GLY A 249 -21.28 3.97 19.03
CA GLY A 249 -21.59 2.58 19.36
C GLY A 249 -20.42 1.60 19.18
N PHE A 250 -19.23 2.09 18.82
CA PHE A 250 -18.01 1.30 18.64
C PHE A 250 -16.81 1.91 19.38
N GLU A 251 -17.05 2.57 20.51
CA GLU A 251 -16.03 3.28 21.29
C GLU A 251 -14.90 2.34 21.74
N GLN A 252 -15.22 1.09 22.08
CA GLN A 252 -14.24 0.05 22.43
C GLN A 252 -13.30 -0.33 21.28
N TYR A 253 -13.77 -0.22 20.03
CA TYR A 253 -12.97 -0.52 18.83
C TYR A 253 -11.98 0.61 18.58
N PHE A 254 -12.45 1.85 18.68
CA PHE A 254 -11.62 3.04 18.60
C PHE A 254 -10.53 3.06 19.68
N ALA A 255 -10.91 2.83 20.95
CA ALA A 255 -9.97 2.73 22.05
C ALA A 255 -8.97 1.58 21.86
N GLY A 256 -9.45 0.40 21.42
CA GLY A 256 -8.62 -0.77 21.15
C GLY A 256 -7.54 -0.52 20.10
N MET A 257 -7.90 0.11 18.97
CA MET A 257 -6.91 0.47 17.93
C MET A 257 -5.87 1.47 18.42
N ARG A 258 -6.24 2.39 19.31
CA ARG A 258 -5.28 3.38 19.87
C ARG A 258 -4.33 2.75 20.89
N ALA A 259 -4.82 1.80 21.69
CA ALA A 259 -4.01 1.13 22.70
C ALA A 259 -3.15 -0.02 22.13
N TYR A 260 -3.66 -0.70 21.11
CA TYR A 260 -3.06 -1.87 20.47
C TYR A 260 -3.17 -1.77 18.95
N PRO A 261 -2.47 -0.80 18.32
CA PRO A 261 -2.55 -0.60 16.89
C PRO A 261 -2.02 -1.83 16.15
N THR A 262 -2.85 -2.39 15.27
CA THR A 262 -2.52 -3.48 14.34
C THR A 262 -3.00 -3.11 12.92
N ASP A 263 -3.13 -4.07 12.02
CA ASP A 263 -3.62 -3.90 10.64
C ASP A 263 -4.88 -3.03 10.53
N GLN A 264 -5.84 -3.18 11.46
CA GLN A 264 -7.08 -2.38 11.43
C GLN A 264 -6.82 -0.89 11.71
N ALA A 265 -5.90 -0.57 12.61
CA ALA A 265 -5.50 0.80 12.88
C ALA A 265 -4.76 1.41 11.68
N ILE A 266 -3.93 0.63 10.97
CA ILE A 266 -3.26 1.06 9.73
C ILE A 266 -4.29 1.33 8.63
N ALA A 267 -5.23 0.40 8.43
CA ALA A 267 -6.27 0.54 7.41
C ALA A 267 -7.15 1.77 7.67
N GLN A 268 -7.57 1.99 8.92
CA GLN A 268 -8.34 3.18 9.27
C GLN A 268 -7.52 4.45 9.14
N PHE A 269 -6.27 4.47 9.62
CA PHE A 269 -5.38 5.63 9.45
C PHE A 269 -5.24 5.99 7.96
N ALA A 270 -5.07 5.01 7.08
CA ALA A 270 -5.02 5.21 5.65
C ALA A 270 -6.32 5.81 5.09
N MET A 271 -7.48 5.31 5.51
CA MET A 271 -8.78 5.86 5.10
C MET A 271 -8.98 7.31 5.56
N GLU A 272 -8.54 7.65 6.78
CA GLU A 272 -8.61 9.00 7.34
C GLU A 272 -7.73 10.01 6.57
N MET A 273 -6.70 9.55 5.83
CA MET A 273 -5.90 10.40 4.93
C MET A 273 -6.66 10.85 3.67
N ASN A 274 -7.93 10.47 3.50
CA ASN A 274 -8.78 10.86 2.38
C ASN A 274 -8.23 10.44 1.00
N VAL A 275 -7.58 9.28 0.94
CA VAL A 275 -7.11 8.65 -0.29
C VAL A 275 -8.26 7.95 -1.02
N ASN A 276 -8.11 7.68 -2.32
CA ASN A 276 -9.07 6.92 -3.11
C ASN A 276 -8.50 5.60 -3.67
N ALA A 277 -7.18 5.37 -3.55
CA ALA A 277 -6.57 4.04 -3.70
C ALA A 277 -5.45 3.79 -2.69
N VAL A 278 -5.41 2.57 -2.17
CA VAL A 278 -4.39 2.06 -1.27
C VAL A 278 -3.79 0.78 -1.86
N PHE A 279 -2.47 0.68 -1.82
CA PHE A 279 -1.72 -0.54 -2.14
C PHE A 279 -0.95 -0.99 -0.91
N ILE A 280 -1.34 -2.11 -0.33
CA ILE A 280 -0.68 -2.73 0.83
C ILE A 280 0.24 -3.82 0.32
N ILE A 281 1.56 -3.65 0.46
CA ILE A 281 2.57 -4.68 0.16
C ILE A 281 3.04 -5.26 1.49
N THR A 282 2.71 -6.52 1.74
CA THR A 282 2.93 -7.13 3.06
C THR A 282 3.22 -8.62 2.97
N GLY A 283 3.95 -9.13 3.96
CA GLY A 283 4.26 -10.54 4.08
C GLY A 283 3.09 -11.35 4.65
N GLN A 284 2.15 -10.67 5.33
CA GLN A 284 1.00 -11.28 5.99
C GLN A 284 -0.18 -10.30 6.00
N HIS A 285 -1.41 -10.80 5.83
CA HIS A 285 -2.63 -10.00 5.95
C HIS A 285 -3.79 -10.88 6.39
N ALA A 286 -4.50 -10.50 7.47
CA ALA A 286 -5.58 -11.30 8.04
C ALA A 286 -6.98 -10.99 7.48
N GLY A 287 -7.08 -10.05 6.53
CA GLY A 287 -8.35 -9.52 6.05
C GLY A 287 -8.96 -8.60 7.11
N PHE A 288 -10.20 -8.85 7.51
CA PHE A 288 -10.76 -8.18 8.70
C PHE A 288 -10.09 -8.68 9.99
N GLY A 289 -9.71 -9.96 10.05
CA GLY A 289 -8.95 -10.52 11.17
C GLY A 289 -9.60 -10.33 12.55
N LYS A 290 -8.86 -10.67 13.60
CA LYS A 290 -9.26 -10.32 14.97
C LYS A 290 -8.67 -8.97 15.34
N MET A 291 -9.33 -8.25 16.23
CA MET A 291 -8.83 -6.99 16.76
C MET A 291 -8.86 -7.02 18.28
N ARG A 292 -7.80 -6.50 18.91
CA ARG A 292 -7.76 -6.35 20.36
C ARG A 292 -8.54 -5.10 20.77
N LEU A 293 -9.43 -5.27 21.74
CA LEU A 293 -10.20 -4.18 22.34
C LEU A 293 -9.45 -3.59 23.53
N GLU A 294 -9.87 -2.40 23.97
CA GLU A 294 -9.26 -1.78 25.14
C GLU A 294 -9.57 -2.58 26.42
N LEU A 295 -8.62 -2.62 27.34
CA LEU A 295 -8.84 -3.24 28.65
C LEU A 295 -9.70 -2.34 29.51
N THR A 296 -10.69 -2.92 30.18
CA THR A 296 -11.35 -2.24 31.30
C THR A 296 -10.37 -2.08 32.47
N GLU A 297 -10.64 -1.16 33.39
CA GLU A 297 -9.80 -0.97 34.58
C GLU A 297 -9.67 -2.26 35.40
N ALA A 298 -10.77 -3.00 35.58
CA ALA A 298 -10.76 -4.28 36.27
C ALA A 298 -9.88 -5.32 35.57
N GLN A 299 -9.94 -5.40 34.23
CA GLN A 299 -9.08 -6.32 33.46
C GLN A 299 -7.61 -5.90 33.52
N ARG A 300 -7.32 -4.59 33.53
CA ARG A 300 -5.96 -4.07 33.68
C ARG A 300 -5.39 -4.44 35.04
N ALA A 301 -6.13 -4.18 36.12
CA ALA A 301 -5.74 -4.55 37.48
C ALA A 301 -5.52 -6.06 37.64
N SER A 302 -6.40 -6.88 37.05
CA SER A 302 -6.23 -8.34 37.03
C SER A 302 -4.96 -8.76 36.29
N ASN A 303 -4.70 -8.19 35.11
CA ASN A 303 -3.50 -8.48 34.33
C ASN A 303 -2.20 -8.08 35.07
N ASP A 304 -2.23 -6.95 35.78
CA ASP A 304 -1.11 -6.43 36.57
C ASP A 304 -0.83 -7.31 37.80
N ALA A 305 -1.87 -7.74 38.51
CA ALA A 305 -1.76 -8.68 39.62
C ALA A 305 -1.19 -10.03 39.15
N SER A 306 -1.74 -10.56 38.06
CA SER A 306 -1.22 -11.76 37.41
C SER A 306 0.23 -11.60 36.96
N GLN A 307 0.63 -10.42 36.47
CA GLN A 307 2.00 -10.17 35.99
C GLN A 307 2.98 -10.15 37.16
N SER A 308 2.56 -9.57 38.28
CA SER A 308 3.35 -9.52 39.51
C SER A 308 3.54 -10.92 40.10
N SER A 309 2.49 -11.74 40.10
CA SER A 309 2.59 -13.14 40.54
C SER A 309 3.51 -13.95 39.63
N TYR A 310 3.32 -13.86 38.31
CA TYR A 310 4.14 -14.56 37.33
C TYR A 310 5.63 -14.18 37.40
N SER A 311 5.96 -12.90 37.55
CA SER A 311 7.37 -12.46 37.64
C SER A 311 8.04 -12.84 38.96
N ALA A 312 7.27 -13.14 40.02
CA ALA A 312 7.79 -13.57 41.31
C ALA A 312 8.24 -15.04 41.33
N THR A 313 7.72 -15.87 40.41
CA THR A 313 8.02 -17.30 40.30
C THR A 313 9.51 -17.60 40.15
N ALA A 314 9.95 -18.75 40.69
CA ALA A 314 11.34 -19.17 40.62
C ALA A 314 11.74 -19.47 39.16
N GLU A 315 10.84 -20.07 38.39
CA GLU A 315 11.01 -20.42 36.98
C GLU A 315 11.24 -19.17 36.12
N TYR A 316 10.44 -18.10 36.33
CA TYR A 316 10.61 -16.86 35.58
C TYR A 316 11.94 -16.19 35.91
N LYS A 317 12.31 -16.15 37.20
CA LYS A 317 13.60 -15.60 37.63
C LYS A 317 14.77 -16.38 37.04
N ALA A 318 14.70 -17.71 37.01
CA ALA A 318 15.72 -18.56 36.41
C ALA A 318 15.84 -18.33 34.89
N TYR A 319 14.71 -18.26 34.17
CA TYR A 319 14.69 -17.91 32.75
C TYR A 319 15.33 -16.53 32.51
N LYS A 320 14.93 -15.51 33.27
CA LYS A 320 15.48 -14.14 33.13
C LYS A 320 16.97 -14.07 33.42
N ALA A 321 17.48 -14.86 34.37
CA ALA A 321 18.90 -14.94 34.65
C ALA A 321 19.70 -15.62 33.51
N GLU A 322 19.07 -16.53 32.75
CA GLU A 322 19.69 -17.20 31.61
C GLU A 322 19.73 -16.33 30.33
N VAL A 323 18.80 -15.38 30.17
CA VAL A 323 18.65 -14.57 28.95
C VAL A 323 19.97 -14.02 28.40
N PRO A 324 20.84 -13.35 29.19
CA PRO A 324 22.09 -12.80 28.65
C PRO A 324 23.06 -13.88 28.13
N ALA A 325 23.09 -15.04 28.80
CA ALA A 325 23.91 -16.16 28.34
C ALA A 325 23.33 -16.79 27.05
N MET A 326 22.01 -16.84 26.92
CA MET A 326 21.35 -17.31 25.71
C MET A 326 21.56 -16.34 24.53
N GLU A 327 21.46 -15.03 24.75
CA GLU A 327 21.75 -14.01 23.73
C GLU A 327 23.15 -14.19 23.17
N LYS A 328 24.15 -14.37 24.04
CA LYS A 328 25.53 -14.64 23.61
C LYS A 328 25.67 -15.95 22.80
N ARG A 329 24.96 -17.01 23.21
CA ARG A 329 24.94 -18.30 22.46
C ARG A 329 24.29 -18.11 21.09
N LEU A 330 23.20 -17.35 21.02
CA LEU A 330 22.51 -17.04 19.79
C LEU A 330 23.41 -16.24 18.84
N GLU A 331 24.06 -15.18 19.32
CA GLU A 331 25.02 -14.38 18.55
C GLU A 331 26.13 -15.25 17.95
N GLN A 332 26.72 -16.14 18.76
CA GLN A 332 27.76 -17.06 18.30
C GLN A 332 27.25 -18.04 17.23
N ALA A 333 26.05 -18.60 17.43
CA ALA A 333 25.43 -19.51 16.48
C ALA A 333 25.13 -18.80 15.15
N VAL A 334 24.61 -17.58 15.21
CA VAL A 334 24.33 -16.74 14.03
C VAL A 334 25.61 -16.37 13.31
N ALA A 335 26.67 -15.97 14.03
CA ALA A 335 27.96 -15.64 13.42
C ALA A 335 28.58 -16.86 12.71
N ALA A 336 28.52 -18.04 13.34
CA ALA A 336 29.00 -19.28 12.74
C ALA A 336 28.20 -19.66 11.48
N GLU A 337 26.88 -19.54 11.53
CA GLU A 337 26.02 -19.80 10.37
C GLU A 337 26.29 -18.79 9.25
N ASN A 338 26.36 -17.51 9.56
CA ASN A 338 26.67 -16.47 8.57
C ASN A 338 28.04 -16.65 7.93
N LYS A 339 29.04 -17.17 8.67
CA LYS A 339 30.35 -17.56 8.08
C LYS A 339 30.21 -18.70 7.07
N LYS A 340 29.41 -19.73 7.38
CA LYS A 340 29.12 -20.84 6.43
C LYS A 340 28.37 -20.33 5.20
N ARG A 341 27.43 -19.41 5.38
CA ARG A 341 26.64 -18.81 4.30
C ARG A 341 27.50 -17.93 3.40
N ALA A 342 28.36 -17.09 3.97
CA ALA A 342 29.32 -16.29 3.23
C ALA A 342 30.24 -17.16 2.36
N ALA A 343 30.72 -18.30 2.89
CA ALA A 343 31.52 -19.26 2.12
C ALA A 343 30.75 -19.88 0.94
N LYS A 344 29.42 -19.87 0.96
CA LYS A 344 28.53 -20.34 -0.11
C LYS A 344 28.01 -19.19 -1.00
N GLY A 345 28.47 -17.96 -0.80
CA GLY A 345 27.94 -16.78 -1.50
C GLY A 345 26.49 -16.43 -1.12
N GLN A 346 25.99 -16.94 0.00
CA GLN A 346 24.63 -16.68 0.48
C GLN A 346 24.60 -15.43 1.37
N PRO A 347 23.48 -14.67 1.36
CA PRO A 347 23.31 -13.54 2.27
C PRO A 347 23.28 -13.99 3.74
N PRO A 348 23.58 -13.09 4.70
CA PRO A 348 23.46 -13.40 6.11
C PRO A 348 22.01 -13.71 6.50
N LYS A 349 21.83 -14.59 7.50
CA LYS A 349 20.53 -14.98 8.04
C LYS A 349 19.84 -13.82 8.75
N VAL A 350 18.59 -13.59 8.40
CA VAL A 350 17.69 -12.72 9.18
C VAL A 350 16.86 -13.61 10.09
N LEU A 351 16.94 -13.34 11.40
CA LEU A 351 16.15 -14.06 12.40
C LEU A 351 14.86 -13.33 12.75
N ASN A 352 13.96 -14.06 13.38
CA ASN A 352 12.84 -13.45 14.10
C ASN A 352 13.34 -12.44 15.15
N THR A 353 12.63 -11.33 15.33
CA THR A 353 13.00 -10.29 16.31
C THR A 353 12.77 -10.73 17.76
N ARG A 354 11.91 -11.73 17.99
CA ARG A 354 11.69 -12.29 19.34
C ARG A 354 12.77 -13.32 19.65
N LEU A 355 13.52 -13.08 20.73
CA LEU A 355 14.61 -13.96 21.19
C LEU A 355 14.21 -15.44 21.24
N ILE A 356 13.04 -15.77 21.80
CA ILE A 356 12.58 -17.17 21.93
C ILE A 356 12.46 -17.84 20.56
N SER A 357 11.85 -17.15 19.59
CA SER A 357 11.68 -17.65 18.23
C SER A 357 13.02 -17.74 17.50
N ALA A 358 13.91 -16.75 17.67
CA ALA A 358 15.26 -16.76 17.11
C ALA A 358 16.11 -17.93 17.64
N VAL A 359 16.04 -18.22 18.94
CA VAL A 359 16.72 -19.35 19.59
C VAL A 359 16.21 -20.68 19.03
N GLN A 360 14.89 -20.84 18.92
CA GLN A 360 14.28 -22.04 18.35
C GLN A 360 14.67 -22.23 16.87
N GLU A 361 14.66 -21.15 16.08
CA GLU A 361 15.05 -21.17 14.67
C GLU A 361 16.51 -21.62 14.48
N MET A 362 17.40 -21.23 15.40
CA MET A 362 18.80 -21.66 15.41
C MET A 362 19.02 -23.04 16.05
N GLY A 363 17.94 -23.75 16.41
CA GLY A 363 18.02 -25.08 17.04
C GLY A 363 18.64 -25.07 18.43
N LEU A 364 18.69 -23.91 19.08
CA LEU A 364 19.25 -23.75 20.42
C LEU A 364 18.18 -24.09 21.48
N THR A 365 18.65 -24.63 22.61
CA THR A 365 17.78 -25.06 23.70
C THR A 365 18.01 -24.25 24.97
N TRP A 366 16.91 -23.80 25.57
CA TRP A 366 16.88 -23.18 26.88
C TRP A 366 17.09 -24.22 27.97
N LYS A 367 17.92 -23.91 28.97
CA LYS A 367 18.00 -24.70 30.21
C LYS A 367 16.77 -24.44 31.08
N ASN A 368 16.37 -23.18 31.20
CA ASN A 368 15.16 -22.73 31.87
C ASN A 368 14.29 -22.05 30.82
N PRO A 369 13.37 -22.78 30.15
CA PRO A 369 12.51 -22.18 29.14
C PRO A 369 11.60 -21.11 29.76
N PRO A 370 11.15 -20.13 28.97
CA PRO A 370 10.20 -19.13 29.43
C PRO A 370 8.93 -19.84 29.94
N PRO A 371 8.53 -19.63 31.21
CA PRO A 371 7.35 -20.30 31.73
C PRO A 371 6.11 -19.85 30.96
N GLY A 372 5.22 -20.79 30.65
CA GLY A 372 3.96 -20.48 29.96
C GLY A 372 3.09 -19.52 30.78
N ARG A 373 2.36 -18.64 30.09
CA ARG A 373 1.41 -17.73 30.73
C ARG A 373 0.11 -17.68 29.97
N THR A 374 -0.98 -18.10 30.61
CA THR A 374 -2.30 -18.21 30.00
C THR A 374 -3.36 -17.37 30.71
N ASP A 375 -3.02 -16.72 31.81
CA ASP A 375 -3.94 -16.00 32.70
C ASP A 375 -4.18 -14.53 32.31
N ILE A 376 -3.46 -14.01 31.29
CA ILE A 376 -3.66 -12.65 30.79
C ILE A 376 -4.96 -12.56 30.00
N VAL A 377 -5.85 -11.69 30.46
CA VAL A 377 -7.06 -11.30 29.73
C VAL A 377 -6.70 -10.40 28.55
N ARG A 378 -7.17 -10.77 27.36
CA ARG A 378 -7.04 -10.00 26.12
C ARG A 378 -8.40 -9.95 25.44
N PRO A 379 -9.25 -8.94 25.71
CA PRO A 379 -10.52 -8.84 25.02
C PRO A 379 -10.26 -8.65 23.53
N THR A 380 -10.93 -9.45 22.70
CA THR A 380 -10.79 -9.41 21.24
C THR A 380 -12.16 -9.43 20.60
N ALA A 381 -12.32 -8.62 19.55
CA ALA A 381 -13.40 -8.76 18.59
C ALA A 381 -12.96 -9.77 17.51
N ASP A 382 -13.87 -10.68 17.16
CA ASP A 382 -13.68 -11.66 16.10
C ASP A 382 -13.96 -11.06 14.71
N GLU A 383 -13.62 -11.79 13.64
CA GLU A 383 -13.65 -11.29 12.26
C GLU A 383 -14.98 -10.66 11.83
N GLY A 384 -16.11 -11.28 12.20
CA GLY A 384 -17.44 -10.76 11.85
C GLY A 384 -17.78 -9.46 12.59
N GLU A 385 -17.30 -9.31 13.82
CA GLU A 385 -17.50 -8.10 14.61
C GLU A 385 -16.64 -6.95 14.07
N VAL A 386 -15.37 -7.24 13.73
CA VAL A 386 -14.47 -6.28 13.08
C VAL A 386 -15.01 -5.86 11.70
N GLU A 387 -15.53 -6.79 10.90
CA GLU A 387 -16.17 -6.45 9.62
C GLU A 387 -17.38 -5.51 9.84
N THR A 388 -18.17 -5.76 10.88
CA THR A 388 -19.32 -4.92 11.24
C THR A 388 -18.87 -3.50 11.61
N TYR A 389 -17.82 -3.39 12.42
CA TYR A 389 -17.17 -2.12 12.74
C TYR A 389 -16.69 -1.38 11.48
N VAL A 390 -15.92 -2.05 10.62
CA VAL A 390 -15.36 -1.43 9.40
C VAL A 390 -16.47 -0.93 8.47
N LYS A 391 -17.58 -1.67 8.35
CA LYS A 391 -18.76 -1.21 7.60
C LYS A 391 -19.42 0.01 8.21
N ALA A 392 -19.56 0.04 9.54
CA ALA A 392 -20.10 1.20 10.25
C ALA A 392 -19.21 2.43 10.08
N PHE A 393 -17.89 2.26 10.18
CA PHE A 393 -16.90 3.30 9.90
C PHE A 393 -17.03 3.84 8.48
N CYS A 394 -17.05 2.97 7.47
CA CYS A 394 -17.16 3.38 6.08
C CYS A 394 -18.46 4.16 5.81
N LYS A 395 -19.57 3.71 6.40
CA LYS A 395 -20.85 4.42 6.33
C LYS A 395 -20.77 5.79 6.99
N HIS A 396 -20.18 5.86 8.19
CA HIS A 396 -20.06 7.08 8.98
C HIS A 396 -19.17 8.13 8.32
N HIS A 397 -17.97 7.74 7.87
CA HIS A 397 -16.96 8.66 7.38
C HIS A 397 -17.15 9.04 5.91
N PHE A 398 -17.52 8.09 5.05
CA PHE A 398 -17.62 8.29 3.61
C PHE A 398 -19.05 8.48 3.12
N GLN A 399 -19.92 7.48 3.34
CA GLN A 399 -21.23 7.45 2.68
C GLN A 399 -22.17 8.56 3.14
N LYS A 400 -22.13 8.95 4.43
CA LYS A 400 -22.89 10.11 4.93
C LYS A 400 -22.55 11.43 4.22
N ASN A 401 -21.36 11.51 3.62
CA ASN A 401 -20.85 12.69 2.94
C ASN A 401 -20.86 12.54 1.41
N ASN A 402 -21.63 11.59 0.86
CA ASN A 402 -21.64 11.23 -0.57
C ASN A 402 -20.25 10.89 -1.12
N ARG A 403 -19.39 10.33 -0.28
CA ARG A 403 -18.06 9.86 -0.65
C ARG A 403 -18.02 8.35 -0.61
N GLU A 404 -17.13 7.81 -1.41
CA GLU A 404 -16.87 6.38 -1.52
C GLU A 404 -15.58 6.03 -0.75
N PRO A 405 -15.52 4.88 -0.05
CA PRO A 405 -14.27 4.42 0.57
C PRO A 405 -13.16 4.20 -0.47
N PRO A 406 -11.87 4.25 -0.12
CA PRO A 406 -10.81 3.96 -1.07
C PRO A 406 -10.89 2.52 -1.60
N SER A 407 -10.32 2.32 -2.79
CA SER A 407 -9.94 0.97 -3.20
C SER A 407 -8.78 0.46 -2.35
N ILE A 408 -8.86 -0.75 -1.79
CA ILE A 408 -7.75 -1.35 -1.01
C ILE A 408 -7.25 -2.61 -1.71
N ASN A 409 -6.05 -2.50 -2.27
CA ASN A 409 -5.36 -3.56 -2.97
C ASN A 409 -4.28 -4.17 -2.07
N VAL A 410 -4.11 -5.49 -2.11
CA VAL A 410 -3.14 -6.20 -1.27
C VAL A 410 -2.20 -7.03 -2.15
N VAL A 411 -0.91 -6.76 -2.06
CA VAL A 411 0.16 -7.60 -2.59
C VAL A 411 0.70 -8.44 -1.43
N LEU A 412 0.33 -9.72 -1.41
CA LEU A 412 0.85 -10.69 -0.45
C LEU A 412 2.16 -11.27 -0.95
N PHE A 413 3.24 -11.00 -0.22
CA PHE A 413 4.57 -11.48 -0.52
C PHE A 413 4.97 -12.65 0.39
N LEU A 414 4.89 -13.85 -0.15
CA LEU A 414 5.15 -15.09 0.57
C LEU A 414 6.51 -15.68 0.17
N ALA A 415 7.00 -16.62 0.98
CA ALA A 415 8.14 -17.42 0.57
C ALA A 415 7.80 -18.27 -0.67
N GLU A 416 8.85 -18.78 -1.31
CA GLU A 416 8.70 -19.61 -2.52
C GLU A 416 7.80 -20.83 -2.28
N ASP A 417 8.00 -21.50 -1.15
CA ASP A 417 7.31 -22.70 -0.69
C ASP A 417 6.16 -22.46 0.30
N GLU A 418 5.94 -21.22 0.75
CA GLU A 418 4.94 -20.90 1.76
C GLU A 418 3.50 -21.04 1.24
N GLU A 419 2.77 -22.08 1.62
CA GLU A 419 1.38 -22.23 1.20
C GLU A 419 0.43 -21.27 1.95
N LEU A 420 -0.39 -20.53 1.18
CA LEU A 420 -1.51 -19.79 1.75
C LEU A 420 -2.73 -20.69 1.80
N SER A 421 -3.24 -20.97 3.01
CA SER A 421 -4.42 -21.80 3.18
C SER A 421 -5.63 -21.24 2.40
N LYS A 422 -6.52 -22.13 1.92
CA LYS A 422 -7.74 -21.70 1.22
C LYS A 422 -8.61 -20.79 2.09
N ALA A 423 -8.65 -21.05 3.40
CA ALA A 423 -9.41 -20.25 4.35
C ALA A 423 -8.83 -18.83 4.47
N ASP A 424 -7.51 -18.69 4.62
CA ASP A 424 -6.88 -17.38 4.76
C ASP A 424 -6.91 -16.59 3.46
N LYS A 425 -6.74 -17.26 2.32
CA LYS A 425 -6.97 -16.65 1.00
C LYS A 425 -8.39 -16.10 0.87
N ALA A 426 -9.40 -16.81 1.36
CA ALA A 426 -10.79 -16.38 1.31
C ALA A 426 -11.04 -15.15 2.21
N LYS A 427 -10.43 -15.08 3.40
CA LYS A 427 -10.51 -13.91 4.28
C LYS A 427 -9.96 -12.66 3.63
N VAL A 428 -8.76 -12.72 3.05
CA VAL A 428 -8.16 -11.56 2.37
C VAL A 428 -8.96 -11.18 1.12
N SER A 429 -9.43 -12.17 0.36
CA SER A 429 -10.28 -11.93 -0.82
C SER A 429 -11.60 -11.23 -0.46
N LYS A 430 -12.24 -11.63 0.65
CA LYS A 430 -13.46 -11.00 1.16
C LYS A 430 -13.19 -9.54 1.54
N TYR A 431 -12.07 -9.28 2.21
CA TYR A 431 -11.65 -7.95 2.61
C TYR A 431 -11.40 -7.03 1.40
N VAL A 432 -10.54 -7.42 0.45
CA VAL A 432 -10.27 -6.56 -0.73
C VAL A 432 -11.50 -6.34 -1.59
N ARG A 433 -12.38 -7.35 -1.70
CA ARG A 433 -13.65 -7.22 -2.45
C ARG A 433 -14.58 -6.18 -1.82
N TYR A 434 -14.65 -6.14 -0.48
CA TYR A 434 -15.44 -5.11 0.21
C TYR A 434 -14.98 -3.70 -0.16
N PHE A 435 -13.66 -3.50 -0.24
CA PHE A 435 -13.05 -2.26 -0.68
C PHE A 435 -12.90 -2.14 -2.20
N ARG A 436 -13.53 -3.00 -3.02
CA ARG A 436 -13.40 -2.97 -4.50
C ARG A 436 -11.95 -3.01 -5.02
N GLY A 437 -11.04 -3.55 -4.22
CA GLY A 437 -9.66 -3.77 -4.61
C GLY A 437 -9.41 -5.21 -5.03
N LYS A 438 -8.14 -5.51 -5.26
CA LYS A 438 -7.66 -6.81 -5.72
C LYS A 438 -6.54 -7.31 -4.83
N MET A 439 -6.35 -8.63 -4.84
CA MET A 439 -5.22 -9.26 -4.20
C MET A 439 -4.31 -9.89 -5.25
N LYS A 440 -2.99 -9.72 -5.09
CA LYS A 440 -1.96 -10.43 -5.84
C LYS A 440 -1.12 -11.23 -4.87
N LEU A 441 -0.85 -12.48 -5.23
CA LEU A 441 0.11 -13.32 -4.54
C LEU A 441 1.43 -13.31 -5.32
N ILE A 442 2.53 -13.08 -4.62
CA ILE A 442 3.90 -13.08 -5.14
C ILE A 442 4.75 -13.94 -4.23
N ARG A 443 5.67 -14.72 -4.83
CA ARG A 443 6.46 -15.72 -4.11
C ARG A 443 7.94 -15.56 -4.39
N GLY A 444 8.73 -15.38 -3.33
CA GLY A 444 10.18 -15.32 -3.40
C GLY A 444 10.75 -14.25 -4.35
N LEU A 445 12.07 -14.27 -4.53
CA LEU A 445 12.78 -13.28 -5.34
C LEU A 445 12.38 -13.35 -6.82
N ALA A 446 12.28 -14.55 -7.40
CA ALA A 446 11.92 -14.70 -8.81
C ALA A 446 10.50 -14.18 -9.10
N GLY A 447 9.55 -14.47 -8.21
CA GLY A 447 8.17 -13.99 -8.36
C GLY A 447 8.07 -12.48 -8.25
N ILE A 448 8.80 -11.86 -7.31
CA ILE A 448 8.72 -10.40 -7.14
C ILE A 448 9.44 -9.65 -8.26
N SER A 449 10.60 -10.13 -8.70
CA SER A 449 11.33 -9.54 -9.84
C SER A 449 10.56 -9.67 -11.15
N SER A 450 9.91 -10.80 -11.41
CA SER A 450 9.11 -10.99 -12.64
C SER A 450 7.78 -10.22 -12.63
N SER A 451 7.27 -9.90 -11.44
CA SER A 451 6.04 -9.11 -11.29
C SER A 451 6.31 -7.60 -11.27
N ALA A 452 7.56 -7.17 -11.05
CA ALA A 452 7.93 -5.77 -11.05
C ALA A 452 7.67 -5.14 -12.42
N SER A 453 7.18 -3.91 -12.41
CA SER A 453 6.77 -3.19 -13.62
C SER A 453 7.97 -2.73 -14.45
N ALA A 454 9.15 -2.59 -13.82
CA ALA A 454 10.41 -2.30 -14.49
C ALA A 454 11.06 -3.59 -15.05
N LYS A 455 10.92 -3.83 -16.36
CA LYS A 455 11.75 -4.81 -17.06
C LYS A 455 13.16 -4.23 -17.28
N GLY A 456 14.07 -4.49 -16.36
CA GLY A 456 15.49 -4.16 -16.58
C GLY A 456 16.27 -3.84 -15.32
N ALA A 457 16.54 -4.85 -14.49
CA ALA A 457 17.63 -4.79 -13.54
C ALA A 457 18.57 -5.96 -13.85
N SER A 458 19.72 -5.66 -14.45
CA SER A 458 20.84 -6.61 -14.45
C SER A 458 21.32 -6.81 -13.01
N ASN A 459 21.61 -8.06 -12.67
CA ASN A 459 22.06 -8.54 -11.36
C ASN A 459 23.16 -7.71 -10.71
#